data_AF-A0A8B8B7T9-F1
#
_entry.id   AF-A0A8B8B7T9-F1
#
_cell.length_a   1.000
_cell.length_b   1.000
_cell.length_c   1.000
_cell.angle_alpha   90.00
_cell.angle_beta   90.00
_cell.angle_gamma   90.00
#
_symmetry.space_group_name_H-M   'P 1'
#
loop_
_entity.id
_entity.type
_entity.pdbx_description
1 polymer ?
#
loop_
_entity_poly.entity_id
_entity_poly.type
_entity_poly.pdbx_seq_one_letter_code
_entity_poly.pdbx_strand_id
1 'polypeptide(L)'
;MIEAKLSMAFSEDQADQLTGLVPRPQGFHKRCIILQDSMNMLFSGGTVGDKGSLYHIKNKFGFRSVKKKNSDCVNSVVDFFNFVTEASICMIVCNILHIDNIDELSDSLPEDEDEKQKMFEDICRSVVKLVKPQFDVASIQQAAAGDHENVQNLDYDEVDSQSLDDTILYWNDGTNEFEDTLPYYEDSEDEFELSEEENQNNGDSVFAYSCCMVWRGLLHIIQREAECYNNGEQLLSDWRLDMVEFWNRNHNKYLILGHRLLAGINGWLPARLRQEVEWNSTANLLGKPGHNVALDLVNEFLNNEFKANLKNFHGQYTEENVSRCSKIVGSVGKAIEKIFEADFVKDYIPHTSASDGSSKAKLKKFIEEYGMEELFVNKGNERHKHHTGFNEFKHEFAVKDPEKLYSRFCKYGKALKNEEYIYA
;
A
#
# COMPACT_ATOMS: atom_id res chain seq x y z
N MET A 1 10.41 -10.00 13.00
CA MET A 1 10.59 -9.38 14.33
C MET A 1 9.65 -9.95 15.39
N ILE A 2 8.34 -10.13 15.11
CA ILE A 2 7.43 -10.82 16.04
C ILE A 2 7.92 -12.25 16.32
N GLU A 3 8.17 -13.04 15.28
CA GLU A 3 8.72 -14.41 15.42
C GLU A 3 10.12 -14.44 16.02
N ALA A 4 11.03 -13.55 15.62
CA ALA A 4 12.34 -13.44 16.27
C ALA A 4 12.21 -13.16 17.79
N LYS A 5 11.28 -12.31 18.20
CA LYS A 5 11.01 -12.06 19.63
C LYS A 5 10.38 -13.27 20.31
N LEU A 6 9.48 -13.99 19.65
CA LEU A 6 8.86 -15.21 20.18
C LEU A 6 9.89 -16.34 20.34
N SER A 7 10.75 -16.57 19.34
CA SER A 7 11.81 -17.58 19.39
C SER A 7 12.89 -17.25 20.39
N MET A 8 13.22 -15.97 20.54
CA MET A 8 14.31 -15.53 21.40
C MET A 8 13.87 -15.19 22.83
N ALA A 9 12.56 -15.02 23.10
CA ALA A 9 12.02 -14.73 24.44
C ALA A 9 12.44 -15.78 25.50
N PHE A 10 12.78 -16.99 25.08
CA PHE A 10 13.24 -18.08 25.93
C PHE A 10 14.76 -18.25 25.97
N SER A 11 15.53 -17.34 25.38
CA SER A 11 16.99 -17.39 25.48
C SER A 11 17.42 -17.31 26.94
N GLU A 12 18.39 -18.14 27.33
CA GLU A 12 18.98 -18.10 28.67
C GLU A 12 19.79 -16.80 28.89
N ASP A 13 20.27 -16.17 27.80
CA ASP A 13 20.92 -14.87 27.85
C ASP A 13 19.89 -13.73 27.75
N GLN A 14 19.87 -12.87 28.76
CA GLN A 14 18.98 -11.72 28.85
C GLN A 14 19.17 -10.70 27.70
N ALA A 15 20.37 -10.62 27.13
CA ALA A 15 20.64 -9.78 25.94
C ALA A 15 19.96 -10.33 24.69
N ASP A 16 19.85 -11.65 24.60
CA ASP A 16 19.25 -12.38 23.48
C ASP A 16 17.74 -12.48 23.60
N GLN A 17 17.16 -12.31 24.79
CA GLN A 17 15.71 -12.30 25.01
C GLN A 17 14.94 -11.24 24.22
N LEU A 18 15.64 -10.36 23.50
CA LEU A 18 15.07 -9.24 22.73
C LEU A 18 14.14 -8.38 23.60
N THR A 19 14.43 -8.34 24.91
CA THR A 19 13.69 -7.61 25.93
C THR A 19 13.76 -6.11 25.62
N GLY A 20 12.61 -5.49 25.34
CA GLY A 20 12.53 -4.09 24.92
C GLY A 20 12.39 -3.86 23.41
N LEU A 21 12.51 -4.90 22.56
CA LEU A 21 12.17 -4.76 21.14
C LEU A 21 10.65 -4.80 20.96
N VAL A 22 10.08 -3.74 20.38
CA VAL A 22 8.64 -3.66 20.09
C VAL A 22 8.41 -4.09 18.65
N PRO A 23 7.56 -5.08 18.36
CA PRO A 23 7.24 -5.43 16.99
C PRO A 23 6.61 -4.23 16.29
N ARG A 24 7.19 -3.84 15.16
CA ARG A 24 6.71 -2.70 14.36
C ARG A 24 6.04 -3.17 13.08
N PRO A 25 4.87 -2.60 12.73
CA PRO A 25 4.21 -2.90 11.47
C PRO A 25 5.06 -2.45 10.28
N GLN A 26 5.02 -3.22 9.19
CA GLN A 26 5.77 -2.95 7.95
C GLN A 26 4.97 -1.99 7.05
N GLY A 27 4.98 -0.69 7.36
CA GLY A 27 4.17 0.33 6.68
C GLY A 27 4.59 0.58 5.23
N PHE A 28 5.90 0.74 4.99
CA PHE A 28 6.41 0.97 3.64
C PHE A 28 6.20 -0.25 2.73
N HIS A 29 6.59 -1.44 3.19
CA HIS A 29 6.45 -2.65 2.36
C HIS A 29 4.99 -2.97 2.03
N LYS A 30 4.09 -2.79 3.02
CA LYS A 30 2.65 -2.86 2.80
C LYS A 30 2.20 -1.95 1.67
N ARG A 31 2.61 -0.67 1.70
CA ARG A 31 2.22 0.30 0.67
C ARG A 31 2.78 -0.08 -0.70
N CYS A 32 4.02 -0.56 -0.77
CA CYS A 32 4.63 -1.03 -2.02
C CYS A 32 3.81 -2.17 -2.66
N ILE A 33 3.29 -3.08 -1.86
CA ILE A 33 2.42 -4.17 -2.32
C ILE A 33 1.09 -3.65 -2.82
N ILE A 34 0.40 -2.81 -2.04
CA ILE A 34 -0.87 -2.20 -2.46
C ILE A 34 -0.70 -1.36 -3.75
N LEU A 35 0.45 -0.72 -3.93
CA LEU A 35 0.79 -0.02 -5.17
C LEU A 35 1.07 -1.00 -6.32
N GLN A 36 1.76 -2.11 -6.07
CA GLN A 36 2.00 -3.17 -7.07
C GLN A 36 0.68 -3.77 -7.55
N ASP A 37 -0.21 -4.02 -6.61
CA ASP A 37 -1.57 -4.48 -6.83
C ASP A 37 -2.40 -3.51 -7.68
N SER A 38 -2.23 -2.21 -7.44
CA SER A 38 -2.85 -1.16 -8.26
C SER A 38 -2.32 -1.19 -9.69
N MET A 39 -1.01 -1.38 -9.87
CA MET A 39 -0.40 -1.50 -11.19
C MET A 39 -0.81 -2.78 -11.91
N ASN A 40 -0.89 -3.91 -11.21
CA ASN A 40 -1.38 -5.17 -11.79
C ASN A 40 -2.82 -5.03 -12.29
N MET A 41 -3.65 -4.31 -11.53
CA MET A 41 -5.06 -4.09 -11.85
C MET A 41 -5.29 -3.07 -12.97
N LEU A 42 -4.48 -2.02 -13.07
CA LEU A 42 -4.79 -0.86 -13.92
C LEU A 42 -3.78 -0.63 -15.07
N PHE A 43 -2.60 -1.25 -15.03
CA PHE A 43 -1.50 -0.93 -15.94
C PHE A 43 -1.19 -2.07 -16.90
N SER A 44 -1.68 -1.95 -18.13
CA SER A 44 -1.45 -2.91 -19.22
C SER A 44 -0.89 -2.25 -20.47
N GLY A 45 0.16 -2.83 -21.06
CA GLY A 45 0.74 -2.34 -22.31
C GLY A 45 -0.22 -2.38 -23.50
N GLY A 46 -1.23 -3.26 -23.45
CA GLY A 46 -2.27 -3.38 -24.47
C GLY A 46 -3.14 -2.13 -24.59
N THR A 47 -3.23 -1.30 -23.54
CA THR A 47 -4.07 -0.09 -23.55
C THR A 47 -3.35 1.15 -24.08
N VAL A 48 -2.22 1.00 -24.78
CA VAL A 48 -1.45 2.13 -25.32
C VAL A 48 -2.26 3.07 -26.22
N GLY A 49 -3.26 2.54 -26.94
CA GLY A 49 -4.18 3.32 -27.78
C GLY A 49 -5.42 3.83 -27.05
N ASP A 50 -5.66 3.38 -25.82
CA ASP A 50 -6.91 3.66 -25.13
C ASP A 50 -6.78 4.89 -24.24
N LYS A 51 -7.30 6.01 -24.75
CA LYS A 51 -7.33 7.28 -24.02
C LYS A 51 -7.99 7.13 -22.66
N GLY A 52 -7.35 7.68 -21.63
CA GLY A 52 -7.79 7.58 -20.23
C GLY A 52 -7.16 6.42 -19.46
N SER A 53 -6.61 5.41 -20.14
CA SER A 53 -5.87 4.33 -19.44
C SER A 53 -4.53 4.81 -18.89
N LEU A 54 -4.06 4.22 -17.78
CA LEU A 54 -2.77 4.56 -17.20
C LEU A 54 -1.61 4.40 -18.19
N TYR A 55 -1.61 3.35 -19.02
CA TYR A 55 -0.53 3.14 -19.98
C TYR A 55 -0.51 4.20 -21.09
N HIS A 56 -1.68 4.60 -21.59
CA HIS A 56 -1.80 5.71 -22.53
C HIS A 56 -1.33 7.03 -21.90
N ILE A 57 -1.77 7.35 -20.68
CA ILE A 57 -1.38 8.58 -19.97
C ILE A 57 0.13 8.60 -19.73
N LYS A 58 0.72 7.49 -19.26
CA LYS A 58 2.17 7.35 -19.09
C LYS A 58 2.92 7.79 -20.35
N ASN A 59 2.53 7.26 -21.51
CA ASN A 59 3.20 7.56 -22.78
C ASN A 59 2.95 9.01 -23.24
N LYS A 60 1.72 9.51 -23.10
CA LYS A 60 1.33 10.86 -23.52
C LYS A 60 2.03 11.95 -22.71
N PHE A 61 2.26 11.71 -21.41
CA PHE A 61 2.87 12.66 -20.48
C PHE A 61 4.35 12.38 -20.20
N GLY A 62 4.91 11.33 -20.79
CA GLY A 62 6.36 11.09 -20.79
C GLY A 62 6.92 10.48 -19.51
N PHE A 63 6.12 9.72 -18.76
CA PHE A 63 6.55 8.98 -17.56
C PHE A 63 7.33 7.72 -17.93
N ARG A 64 8.46 7.88 -18.63
CA ARG A 64 9.23 6.77 -19.24
C ARG A 64 9.82 5.79 -18.23
N SER A 65 10.12 6.25 -17.02
CA SER A 65 10.70 5.45 -15.94
C SER A 65 9.70 4.52 -15.26
N VAL A 66 8.40 4.72 -15.47
CA VAL A 66 7.34 3.88 -14.90
C VAL A 66 7.33 2.50 -15.56
N LYS A 67 7.51 1.45 -14.77
CA LYS A 67 7.41 0.05 -15.17
C LYS A 67 6.25 -0.62 -14.44
N LYS A 68 5.82 -1.80 -14.92
CA LYS A 68 4.78 -2.60 -14.26
C LYS A 68 5.26 -3.16 -12.91
N LYS A 69 6.53 -3.56 -12.83
CA LYS A 69 7.18 -4.00 -11.60
C LYS A 69 7.65 -2.78 -10.79
N ASN A 70 7.01 -2.56 -9.65
CA ASN A 70 7.20 -1.37 -8.83
C ASN A 70 8.50 -1.40 -8.04
N SER A 71 8.99 -2.58 -7.62
CA SER A 71 10.25 -2.70 -6.87
C SER A 71 11.42 -1.98 -7.53
N ASP A 72 11.39 -1.88 -8.85
CA ASP A 72 12.47 -1.31 -9.65
C ASP A 72 12.31 0.22 -9.84
N CYS A 73 11.15 0.78 -9.52
CA CYS A 73 10.79 2.16 -9.87
C CYS A 73 9.70 2.78 -8.97
N VAL A 74 9.62 2.42 -7.69
CA VAL A 74 8.55 2.82 -6.75
C VAL A 74 8.26 4.32 -6.84
N ASN A 75 9.30 5.16 -6.81
CA ASN A 75 9.15 6.62 -6.80
C ASN A 75 8.55 7.15 -8.11
N SER A 76 8.97 6.59 -9.25
CA SER A 76 8.38 6.94 -10.55
C SER A 76 6.91 6.55 -10.63
N VAL A 77 6.53 5.42 -10.04
CA VAL A 77 5.13 4.97 -9.97
C VAL A 77 4.33 5.88 -9.06
N VAL A 78 4.87 6.26 -7.89
CA VAL A 78 4.24 7.21 -6.96
C VAL A 78 4.01 8.56 -7.63
N ASP A 79 5.03 9.15 -8.25
CA ASP A 79 4.92 10.43 -8.97
C ASP A 79 3.86 10.37 -10.08
N PHE A 80 3.80 9.23 -10.78
CA PHE A 80 2.82 8.99 -11.82
C PHE A 80 1.40 8.90 -11.25
N PHE A 81 1.17 8.13 -10.19
CA PHE A 81 -0.15 8.05 -9.53
C PHE A 81 -0.57 9.41 -8.98
N ASN A 82 0.32 10.16 -8.32
CA ASN A 82 0.02 11.50 -7.81
C ASN A 82 -0.43 12.43 -8.95
N PHE A 83 0.35 12.48 -10.04
CA PHE A 83 0.00 13.30 -11.21
C PHE A 83 -1.36 12.91 -11.79
N VAL A 84 -1.61 11.63 -12.04
CA VAL A 84 -2.87 11.16 -12.65
C VAL A 84 -4.06 11.45 -11.74
N THR A 85 -3.88 11.30 -10.43
CA THR A 85 -4.91 11.57 -9.43
C THR A 85 -5.25 13.03 -9.37
N GLU A 86 -4.24 13.91 -9.23
CA GLU A 86 -4.41 15.36 -9.22
C GLU A 86 -5.09 15.85 -10.50
N ALA A 87 -4.60 15.41 -11.66
CA ALA A 87 -5.16 15.80 -12.96
C ALA A 87 -6.62 15.35 -13.13
N SER A 88 -6.93 14.13 -12.68
CA SER A 88 -8.29 13.60 -12.70
C SER A 88 -9.22 14.35 -11.76
N ILE A 89 -8.76 14.69 -10.54
CA ILE A 89 -9.53 15.51 -9.59
C ILE A 89 -9.80 16.89 -10.19
N CYS A 90 -8.79 17.56 -10.76
CA CYS A 90 -8.99 18.84 -11.43
C CYS A 90 -10.03 18.74 -12.54
N MET A 91 -9.98 17.68 -13.36
CA MET A 91 -10.97 17.46 -14.42
C MET A 91 -12.40 17.22 -13.87
N ILE A 92 -12.54 16.44 -12.79
CA ILE A 92 -13.83 16.26 -12.10
C ILE A 92 -14.35 17.59 -11.56
N VAL A 93 -13.49 18.38 -10.93
CA VAL A 93 -13.86 19.70 -10.37
C VAL A 93 -14.22 20.68 -11.49
N CYS A 94 -13.51 20.69 -12.61
CA CYS A 94 -13.87 21.48 -13.79
C CYS A 94 -15.30 21.13 -14.27
N ASN A 95 -15.64 19.85 -14.32
CA ASN A 95 -16.99 19.40 -14.67
C ASN A 95 -18.06 19.84 -13.65
N ILE A 96 -17.75 19.77 -12.35
CA ILE A 96 -18.66 20.21 -11.27
C ILE A 96 -18.91 21.72 -11.34
N LEU A 97 -17.88 22.51 -11.64
CA LEU A 97 -17.93 23.97 -11.69
C LEU A 97 -18.35 24.51 -13.06
N HIS A 98 -18.58 23.63 -14.03
CA HIS A 98 -18.88 23.99 -15.42
C HIS A 98 -17.85 24.94 -16.05
N ILE A 99 -16.56 24.67 -15.83
CA ILE A 99 -15.43 25.41 -16.42
C ILE A 99 -14.63 24.49 -17.35
N ASP A 100 -14.05 25.04 -18.41
CA ASP A 100 -13.35 24.27 -19.44
C ASP A 100 -11.88 23.98 -19.06
N ASN A 101 -11.30 24.81 -18.20
CA ASN A 101 -9.92 24.61 -17.72
C ASN A 101 -9.66 25.22 -16.34
N ILE A 102 -8.51 24.89 -15.76
CA ILE A 102 -8.09 25.32 -14.41
C ILE A 102 -7.70 26.80 -14.28
N ASP A 103 -7.61 27.55 -15.38
CA ASP A 103 -7.34 28.99 -15.35
C ASP A 103 -8.63 29.82 -15.28
N GLU A 104 -9.79 29.20 -15.49
CA GLU A 104 -11.09 29.86 -15.48
C GLU A 104 -11.65 29.99 -14.06
N LEU A 105 -12.16 31.18 -13.75
CA LEU A 105 -12.97 31.40 -12.57
C LEU A 105 -14.41 31.02 -12.88
N SER A 106 -15.00 30.16 -12.05
CA SER A 106 -16.42 29.84 -12.17
C SER A 106 -17.25 30.99 -11.63
N ASP A 107 -18.28 31.39 -12.37
CA ASP A 107 -19.29 32.36 -11.93
C ASP A 107 -20.08 31.87 -10.70
N SER A 108 -19.99 30.57 -10.38
CA SER A 108 -20.65 29.96 -9.23
C SER A 108 -19.92 30.15 -7.89
N LEU A 109 -18.73 30.77 -7.90
CA LEU A 109 -17.94 30.99 -6.68
C LEU A 109 -18.59 32.08 -5.80
N PRO A 110 -18.92 31.78 -4.53
CA PRO A 110 -19.42 32.78 -3.59
C PRO A 110 -18.39 33.87 -3.33
N GLU A 111 -18.85 35.08 -2.99
CA GLU A 111 -17.97 36.15 -2.53
C GLU A 111 -17.53 35.95 -1.07
N ASP A 112 -18.43 35.41 -0.25
CA ASP A 112 -18.24 35.17 1.18
C ASP A 112 -17.30 33.98 1.45
N GLU A 113 -16.38 34.15 2.41
CA GLU A 113 -15.36 33.13 2.72
C GLU A 113 -15.93 31.88 3.39
N ASP A 114 -16.96 32.00 4.23
CA ASP A 114 -17.58 30.84 4.87
C ASP A 114 -18.38 30.03 3.84
N GLU A 115 -19.06 30.73 2.91
CA GLU A 115 -19.73 30.08 1.78
C GLU A 115 -18.74 29.40 0.82
N LYS A 116 -17.57 30.02 0.55
CA LYS A 116 -16.49 29.37 -0.22
C LYS A 116 -15.98 28.11 0.45
N GLN A 117 -15.73 28.15 1.76
CA GLN A 117 -15.27 26.99 2.52
C GLN A 117 -16.30 25.86 2.47
N LYS A 118 -17.59 26.19 2.62
CA LYS A 118 -18.67 25.20 2.50
C LYS A 118 -18.76 24.60 1.10
N MET A 119 -18.67 25.43 0.06
CA MET A 119 -18.65 24.97 -1.32
C MET A 119 -17.44 24.06 -1.59
N PHE A 120 -16.26 24.40 -1.07
CA PHE A 120 -15.07 23.55 -1.16
C PHE A 120 -15.31 22.18 -0.52
N GLU A 121 -15.88 22.14 0.68
CA GLU A 121 -16.22 20.88 1.35
C GLU A 121 -17.24 20.05 0.55
N ASP A 122 -18.26 20.69 -0.02
CA ASP A 122 -19.27 20.05 -0.86
C ASP A 122 -18.68 19.47 -2.15
N ILE A 123 -17.72 20.18 -2.77
CA ILE A 123 -16.95 19.69 -3.92
C ILE A 123 -16.12 18.46 -3.52
N CYS A 124 -15.36 18.54 -2.42
CA CYS A 124 -14.56 17.40 -1.93
C CYS A 124 -15.45 16.17 -1.66
N ARG A 125 -16.60 16.36 -1.01
CA ARG A 125 -17.58 15.27 -0.77
C ARG A 125 -18.10 14.70 -2.08
N SER A 126 -18.37 15.54 -3.08
CA SER A 126 -18.86 15.12 -4.39
C SER A 126 -17.83 14.30 -5.16
N VAL A 127 -16.56 14.74 -5.16
CA VAL A 127 -15.43 14.01 -5.75
C VAL A 127 -15.29 12.63 -5.10
N VAL A 128 -15.20 12.58 -3.76
CA VAL A 128 -15.07 11.30 -3.03
C VAL A 128 -16.26 10.39 -3.31
N LYS A 129 -17.49 10.92 -3.29
CA LYS A 129 -18.71 10.14 -3.57
C LYS A 129 -18.71 9.56 -4.99
N LEU A 130 -18.17 10.28 -5.98
CA LEU A 130 -18.09 9.85 -7.36
C LEU A 130 -17.12 8.67 -7.55
N VAL A 131 -15.94 8.76 -6.93
CA VAL A 131 -14.85 7.78 -7.14
C VAL A 131 -14.86 6.64 -6.13
N LYS A 132 -15.68 6.72 -5.08
CA LYS A 132 -15.82 5.67 -4.06
C LYS A 132 -16.27 4.34 -4.70
N PRO A 133 -15.63 3.20 -4.37
CA PRO A 133 -16.08 1.89 -4.85
C PRO A 133 -17.45 1.52 -4.31
N GLN A 134 -18.12 0.60 -5.01
CA GLN A 134 -19.28 -0.08 -4.44
C GLN A 134 -18.81 -1.04 -3.35
N PHE A 135 -19.30 -0.87 -2.13
CA PHE A 135 -18.99 -1.77 -1.03
C PHE A 135 -20.02 -2.88 -0.99
N ASP A 136 -19.58 -4.13 -1.17
CA ASP A 136 -20.43 -5.28 -0.95
C ASP A 136 -20.56 -5.54 0.56
N VAL A 137 -21.55 -4.88 1.16
CA VAL A 137 -21.85 -4.99 2.59
C VAL A 137 -22.20 -6.43 2.98
N ALA A 138 -22.76 -7.22 2.06
CA ALA A 138 -23.17 -8.59 2.36
C ALA A 138 -21.95 -9.49 2.57
N SER A 139 -20.96 -9.50 1.66
CA SER A 139 -19.74 -10.28 1.86
C SER A 139 -18.94 -9.81 3.08
N ILE A 140 -18.89 -8.51 3.34
CA ILE A 140 -18.24 -7.95 4.54
C ILE A 140 -18.95 -8.44 5.82
N GLN A 141 -20.27 -8.42 5.86
CA GLN A 141 -21.05 -8.90 7.00
C GLN A 141 -20.92 -10.41 7.19
N GLN A 142 -20.91 -11.20 6.11
CA GLN A 142 -20.71 -12.64 6.17
C GLN A 142 -19.32 -12.99 6.73
N ALA A 143 -18.27 -12.28 6.28
CA ALA A 143 -16.92 -12.44 6.80
C ALA A 143 -16.78 -12.04 8.28
N ALA A 144 -17.63 -11.12 8.77
CA ALA A 144 -17.62 -10.68 10.16
C ALA A 144 -18.46 -11.57 11.09
N ALA A 145 -19.62 -12.03 10.64
CA ALA A 145 -20.54 -12.82 11.42
C ALA A 145 -20.03 -14.25 11.62
N GLY A 146 -19.55 -14.87 10.54
CA GLY A 146 -19.15 -16.29 10.51
C GLY A 146 -20.30 -17.25 10.80
N ASP A 147 -20.41 -18.33 10.04
CA ASP A 147 -21.33 -19.41 10.40
C ASP A 147 -20.75 -20.20 11.59
N HIS A 148 -21.23 -19.88 12.80
CA HIS A 148 -20.84 -20.58 14.04
C HIS A 148 -21.06 -22.10 13.98
N GLU A 149 -21.93 -22.60 13.10
CA GLU A 149 -22.26 -24.03 12.96
C GLU A 149 -21.26 -24.82 12.09
N ASN A 150 -20.57 -24.18 11.12
CA ASN A 150 -19.66 -24.87 10.19
C ASN A 150 -18.19 -24.92 10.65
N VAL A 151 -17.81 -24.15 11.68
CA VAL A 151 -16.42 -24.14 12.20
C VAL A 151 -16.04 -25.46 12.89
N GLN A 152 -17.01 -26.29 13.26
CA GLN A 152 -16.78 -27.58 13.92
C GLN A 152 -16.53 -28.76 12.95
N ASN A 153 -16.86 -28.62 11.66
CA ASN A 153 -16.86 -29.72 10.67
C ASN A 153 -15.87 -29.56 9.51
N LEU A 154 -14.96 -28.58 9.56
CA LEU A 154 -13.87 -28.50 8.59
C LEU A 154 -12.75 -29.44 9.05
N ASP A 155 -12.68 -30.63 8.44
CA ASP A 155 -11.52 -31.52 8.54
C ASP A 155 -10.27 -30.71 8.16
N TYR A 156 -9.37 -30.58 9.13
CA TYR A 156 -8.24 -29.66 9.10
C TYR A 156 -7.05 -30.15 8.24
N ASP A 157 -7.24 -31.22 7.46
CA ASP A 157 -6.13 -32.02 6.92
C ASP A 157 -5.92 -31.93 5.40
N GLU A 158 -6.70 -31.16 4.63
CA GLU A 158 -6.59 -31.16 3.15
C GLU A 158 -6.20 -29.83 2.47
N VAL A 159 -5.68 -28.84 3.21
CA VAL A 159 -5.09 -27.64 2.58
C VAL A 159 -3.65 -27.43 3.05
N ASP A 160 -2.77 -27.95 2.22
CA ASP A 160 -1.37 -27.62 2.03
C ASP A 160 -0.47 -27.65 3.27
N SER A 161 0.17 -28.80 3.47
CA SER A 161 1.27 -28.96 4.44
C SER A 161 2.46 -28.04 4.15
N GLN A 162 2.48 -27.29 3.05
CA GLN A 162 3.48 -26.23 2.78
C GLN A 162 3.15 -24.91 3.51
N SER A 163 1.90 -24.66 3.91
CA SER A 163 1.49 -23.44 4.62
C SER A 163 1.97 -23.37 6.08
N LEU A 164 2.47 -24.47 6.65
CA LEU A 164 3.07 -24.50 7.99
C LEU A 164 4.57 -24.14 7.96
N ASP A 165 5.20 -24.14 6.79
CA ASP A 165 6.65 -24.00 6.64
C ASP A 165 7.10 -22.56 6.26
N ASP A 166 6.20 -21.71 5.76
CA ASP A 166 6.52 -20.32 5.38
C ASP A 166 6.79 -19.36 6.56
N THR A 167 6.76 -19.88 7.80
CA THR A 167 7.20 -19.14 9.00
C THR A 167 8.46 -19.71 9.65
N ILE A 168 9.06 -20.77 9.08
CA ILE A 168 10.32 -21.34 9.53
C ILE A 168 11.40 -20.99 8.52
N LEU A 169 12.12 -19.89 8.75
CA LEU A 169 13.43 -19.68 8.13
C LEU A 169 14.38 -20.74 8.71
N TYR A 170 14.53 -21.88 8.03
CA TYR A 170 15.65 -22.77 8.29
C TYR A 170 16.94 -22.02 7.92
N TRP A 171 17.80 -21.80 8.92
CA TRP A 171 19.21 -21.52 8.67
C TRP A 171 19.80 -22.76 8.01
N ASN A 172 19.83 -22.77 6.68
CA ASN A 172 20.50 -23.83 5.93
C ASN A 172 21.95 -23.38 5.73
N ASP A 173 22.88 -23.98 6.48
CA ASP A 173 24.33 -23.70 6.52
C ASP A 173 25.08 -24.05 5.20
N GLY A 174 24.40 -24.02 4.04
CA GLY A 174 24.84 -24.77 2.86
C GLY A 174 25.05 -24.02 1.56
N THR A 175 24.56 -22.80 1.36
CA THR A 175 24.61 -22.15 0.03
C THR A 175 25.17 -20.73 0.09
N ASN A 176 26.43 -20.61 -0.36
CA ASN A 176 27.18 -19.37 -0.53
C ASN A 176 26.70 -18.55 -1.74
N GLU A 177 25.42 -18.18 -1.79
CA GLU A 177 24.94 -17.13 -2.70
C GLU A 177 24.06 -16.16 -1.90
N PHE A 178 24.63 -14.98 -1.61
CA PHE A 178 23.98 -13.89 -0.91
C PHE A 178 23.02 -13.18 -1.88
N GLU A 179 21.73 -13.56 -1.85
CA GLU A 179 20.68 -12.93 -2.65
C GLU A 179 20.32 -11.52 -2.14
N ASP A 180 20.10 -10.61 -3.11
CA ASP A 180 19.71 -9.22 -2.90
C ASP A 180 18.32 -9.13 -2.24
N THR A 181 18.23 -8.43 -1.10
CA THR A 181 17.07 -8.48 -0.20
C THR A 181 16.05 -7.38 -0.41
N LEU A 182 15.51 -7.30 -1.62
CA LEU A 182 14.06 -7.13 -1.71
C LEU A 182 13.48 -8.55 -1.59
N PRO A 183 12.29 -8.76 -0.99
CA PRO A 183 11.68 -10.08 -1.08
C PRO A 183 11.66 -10.46 -2.57
N TYR A 184 12.38 -11.53 -2.89
CA TYR A 184 12.24 -12.20 -4.16
C TYR A 184 10.74 -12.38 -4.35
N TYR A 185 10.21 -11.70 -5.37
CA TYR A 185 9.07 -12.25 -6.06
C TYR A 185 9.63 -13.54 -6.63
N GLU A 186 9.47 -14.66 -5.92
CA GLU A 186 9.37 -15.92 -6.64
C GLU A 186 8.24 -15.66 -7.64
N ASP A 187 8.59 -15.71 -8.91
CA ASP A 187 7.65 -15.70 -10.00
C ASP A 187 6.66 -16.82 -9.70
N SER A 188 5.54 -16.49 -9.06
CA SER A 188 4.30 -17.12 -9.44
C SER A 188 4.07 -16.65 -10.87
N GLU A 189 4.62 -17.43 -11.80
CA GLU A 189 4.12 -17.55 -13.17
C GLU A 189 2.68 -18.09 -13.16
N ASP A 190 1.85 -17.67 -12.21
CA ASP A 190 0.42 -17.69 -12.35
C ASP A 190 0.13 -16.56 -13.33
N GLU A 191 0.24 -16.90 -14.62
CA GLU A 191 -0.59 -16.27 -15.64
C GLU A 191 -1.98 -16.12 -15.04
N PHE A 192 -2.33 -14.86 -14.76
CA PHE A 192 -3.66 -14.53 -14.32
C PHE A 192 -4.59 -14.79 -15.52
N GLU A 193 -5.00 -16.04 -15.68
CA GLU A 193 -6.17 -16.37 -16.48
C GLU A 193 -7.35 -15.72 -15.79
N LEU A 194 -7.73 -14.55 -16.30
CA LEU A 194 -9.09 -14.05 -16.15
C LEU A 194 -9.99 -15.15 -16.68
N SER A 195 -10.58 -15.94 -15.79
CA SER A 195 -11.67 -16.84 -16.17
C SER A 195 -12.77 -15.97 -16.77
N GLU A 196 -12.92 -16.01 -18.09
CA GLU A 196 -14.02 -15.41 -18.83
C GLU A 196 -15.31 -16.17 -18.50
N GLU A 197 -15.83 -15.96 -17.29
CA GLU A 197 -17.24 -16.23 -17.04
C GLU A 197 -18.03 -15.00 -17.49
N GLU A 198 -18.59 -15.09 -18.70
CA GLU A 198 -19.57 -14.13 -19.25
C GLU A 198 -20.78 -14.04 -18.31
N ASN A 199 -20.70 -13.18 -17.30
CA ASN A 199 -21.83 -12.79 -16.48
C ASN A 199 -22.26 -11.38 -16.90
N GLN A 200 -23.28 -11.33 -17.76
CA GLN A 200 -23.92 -10.12 -18.27
C GLN A 200 -24.40 -9.21 -17.12
N ASN A 201 -23.53 -8.31 -16.67
CA ASN A 201 -23.91 -7.16 -15.87
C ASN A 201 -23.13 -5.94 -16.40
N ASN A 202 -23.62 -5.42 -17.53
CA ASN A 202 -22.96 -4.44 -18.40
C ASN A 202 -22.89 -3.03 -17.79
N GLY A 203 -22.04 -2.80 -16.80
CA GLY A 203 -21.70 -1.44 -16.34
C GLY A 203 -20.73 -0.71 -17.31
N ASP A 204 -20.66 0.63 -17.20
CA ASP A 204 -19.66 1.43 -17.93
C ASP A 204 -18.25 1.14 -17.39
N SER A 205 -17.52 0.29 -18.12
CA SER A 205 -16.19 -0.19 -17.73
C SER A 205 -15.13 0.91 -17.72
N VAL A 206 -15.22 1.92 -18.61
CA VAL A 206 -14.27 3.04 -18.64
C VAL A 206 -14.50 3.95 -17.45
N PHE A 207 -15.76 4.21 -17.11
CA PHE A 207 -16.12 4.96 -15.90
C PHE A 207 -15.64 4.24 -14.63
N ALA A 208 -15.92 2.95 -14.51
CA ALA A 208 -15.47 2.15 -13.36
C ALA A 208 -13.94 2.12 -13.23
N TYR A 209 -13.22 1.91 -14.33
CA TYR A 209 -11.76 1.97 -14.39
C TYR A 209 -11.23 3.35 -13.93
N SER A 210 -11.80 4.42 -14.46
CA SER A 210 -11.36 5.79 -14.15
C SER A 210 -11.61 6.14 -12.68
N CYS A 211 -12.76 5.77 -12.12
CA CYS A 211 -13.04 5.93 -10.70
C CYS A 211 -12.08 5.10 -9.83
N CYS A 212 -11.79 3.85 -10.22
CA CYS A 212 -10.84 3.01 -9.49
C CYS A 212 -9.44 3.61 -9.47
N MET A 213 -8.97 4.10 -10.62
CA MET A 213 -7.68 4.77 -10.75
C MET A 213 -7.55 5.95 -9.77
N VAL A 214 -8.55 6.84 -9.72
CA VAL A 214 -8.53 7.98 -8.78
C VAL A 214 -8.63 7.52 -7.33
N TRP A 215 -9.48 6.53 -7.04
CA TRP A 215 -9.61 5.97 -5.68
C TRP A 215 -8.30 5.38 -5.16
N ARG A 216 -7.59 4.58 -5.97
CA ARG A 216 -6.30 3.98 -5.60
C ARG A 216 -5.23 5.05 -5.38
N GLY A 217 -5.22 6.09 -6.21
CA GLY A 217 -4.33 7.23 -6.03
C GLY A 217 -4.61 8.05 -4.77
N LEU A 218 -5.88 8.36 -4.48
CA LEU A 218 -6.28 9.03 -3.23
C LEU A 218 -5.90 8.22 -2.00
N LEU A 219 -6.13 6.90 -2.03
CA LEU A 219 -5.75 6.01 -0.94
C LEU A 219 -4.23 6.06 -0.70
N HIS A 220 -3.43 6.03 -1.77
CA HIS A 220 -1.97 6.14 -1.66
C HIS A 220 -1.53 7.47 -1.02
N ILE A 221 -2.13 8.59 -1.45
CA ILE A 221 -1.82 9.92 -0.92
C ILE A 221 -2.14 9.99 0.58
N ILE A 222 -3.34 9.55 0.99
CA ILE A 222 -3.76 9.59 2.39
C ILE A 222 -2.88 8.70 3.27
N GLN A 223 -2.55 7.49 2.82
CA GLN A 223 -1.63 6.59 3.52
C GLN A 223 -0.24 7.22 3.71
N ARG A 224 0.27 7.91 2.67
CA ARG A 224 1.54 8.63 2.76
C ARG A 224 1.49 9.82 3.71
N GLU A 225 0.43 10.61 3.67
CA GLU A 225 0.26 11.71 4.61
C GLU A 225 0.18 11.22 6.06
N ALA A 226 -0.55 10.13 6.31
CA ALA A 226 -0.62 9.51 7.63
C ALA A 226 0.77 9.12 8.15
N GLU A 227 1.65 8.60 7.29
CA GLU A 227 3.04 8.37 7.65
C GLU A 227 3.81 9.67 7.90
N CYS A 228 3.78 10.61 6.96
CA CYS A 228 4.51 11.88 7.03
C CYS A 228 4.18 12.69 8.29
N TYR A 229 2.94 12.60 8.77
CA TYR A 229 2.46 13.26 9.98
C TYR A 229 2.36 12.35 11.21
N ASN A 230 2.77 11.08 11.10
CA ASN A 230 2.70 10.08 12.17
C ASN A 230 1.31 9.99 12.83
N ASN A 231 0.27 9.91 12.00
CA ASN A 231 -1.11 9.76 12.45
C ASN A 231 -1.43 8.28 12.69
N GLY A 232 -1.17 7.81 13.91
CA GLY A 232 -1.33 6.41 14.31
C GLY A 232 -2.75 5.86 14.06
N GLU A 233 -3.77 6.64 14.37
CA GLU A 233 -5.18 6.24 14.17
C GLU A 233 -5.52 6.00 12.69
N GLN A 234 -5.04 6.90 11.82
CA GLN A 234 -5.23 6.74 10.37
C GLN A 234 -4.43 5.54 9.86
N LEU A 235 -3.18 5.37 10.28
CA LEU A 235 -2.36 4.21 9.88
C LEU A 235 -3.05 2.88 10.25
N LEU A 236 -3.64 2.79 11.45
CA LEU A 236 -4.40 1.62 11.87
C LEU A 236 -5.69 1.43 11.05
N SER A 237 -6.36 2.52 10.68
CA SER A 237 -7.53 2.48 9.80
C SER A 237 -7.16 1.99 8.40
N ASP A 238 -6.00 2.39 7.88
CA ASP A 238 -5.46 1.91 6.61
C ASP A 238 -5.17 0.41 6.70
N TRP A 239 -4.59 -0.07 7.81
CA TRP A 239 -4.40 -1.51 8.01
C TRP A 239 -5.72 -2.27 7.98
N ARG A 240 -6.80 -1.76 8.58
CA ARG A 240 -8.12 -2.40 8.54
C ARG A 240 -8.66 -2.49 7.11
N LEU A 241 -8.53 -1.42 6.32
CA LEU A 241 -8.97 -1.41 4.93
C LEU A 241 -8.19 -2.42 4.09
N ASP A 242 -6.86 -2.43 4.25
CA ASP A 242 -5.98 -3.25 3.43
C ASP A 242 -6.07 -4.75 3.76
N MET A 243 -6.66 -5.16 4.90
CA MET A 243 -6.93 -6.57 5.21
C MET A 243 -7.75 -7.27 4.12
N VAL A 244 -8.71 -6.58 3.52
CA VAL A 244 -9.56 -7.14 2.46
C VAL A 244 -8.74 -7.31 1.18
N GLU A 245 -7.89 -6.35 0.85
CA GLU A 245 -6.97 -6.44 -0.30
C GLU A 245 -5.96 -7.58 -0.12
N PHE A 246 -5.38 -7.72 1.08
CA PHE A 246 -4.44 -8.80 1.37
C PHE A 246 -5.09 -10.17 1.21
N TRP A 247 -6.34 -10.31 1.65
CA TRP A 247 -7.07 -11.55 1.48
C TRP A 247 -7.40 -11.81 0.01
N ASN A 248 -8.01 -10.85 -0.68
CA ASN A 248 -8.45 -11.02 -2.06
C ASN A 248 -7.30 -11.32 -3.04
N ARG A 249 -6.09 -10.89 -2.70
CA ARG A 249 -4.88 -11.01 -3.54
C ARG A 249 -3.84 -11.98 -2.97
N ASN A 250 -4.23 -12.80 -2.00
CA ASN A 250 -3.39 -13.84 -1.40
C ASN A 250 -2.08 -13.33 -0.76
N HIS A 251 -2.05 -12.11 -0.22
CA HIS A 251 -0.93 -11.57 0.55
C HIS A 251 -0.93 -12.12 1.99
N ASN A 252 -0.79 -13.44 2.13
CA ASN A 252 -0.93 -14.17 3.40
C ASN A 252 -0.04 -13.63 4.52
N LYS A 253 1.21 -13.28 4.20
CA LYS A 253 2.15 -12.64 5.13
C LYS A 253 1.57 -11.36 5.74
N TYR A 254 1.02 -10.48 4.91
CA TYR A 254 0.48 -9.19 5.36
C TYR A 254 -0.88 -9.33 6.04
N LEU A 255 -1.64 -10.35 5.66
CA LEU A 255 -2.85 -10.75 6.37
C LEU A 255 -2.54 -11.21 7.81
N ILE A 256 -1.51 -12.03 8.01
CA ILE A 256 -1.07 -12.45 9.35
C ILE A 256 -0.55 -11.26 10.15
N LEU A 257 0.32 -10.43 9.56
CA LEU A 257 0.88 -9.25 10.21
C LEU A 257 -0.21 -8.25 10.62
N GLY A 258 -1.15 -7.97 9.72
CA GLY A 258 -2.29 -7.08 9.97
C GLY A 258 -3.21 -7.62 11.04
N HIS A 259 -3.52 -8.92 11.01
CA HIS A 259 -4.30 -9.58 12.06
C HIS A 259 -3.62 -9.43 13.43
N ARG A 260 -2.32 -9.75 13.54
CA ARG A 260 -1.55 -9.63 14.79
C ARG A 260 -1.51 -8.19 15.31
N LEU A 261 -1.27 -7.22 14.42
CA LEU A 261 -1.27 -5.79 14.75
C LEU A 261 -2.62 -5.35 15.33
N LEU A 262 -3.71 -5.62 14.59
CA LEU A 262 -5.05 -5.19 14.96
C LEU A 262 -5.52 -5.90 16.23
N ALA A 263 -5.27 -7.20 16.39
CA ALA A 263 -5.52 -7.94 17.61
C ALA A 263 -4.77 -7.32 18.81
N GLY A 264 -3.49 -7.00 18.62
CA GLY A 264 -2.65 -6.37 19.64
C GLY A 264 -3.20 -5.04 20.14
N ILE A 265 -3.55 -4.13 19.22
CA ILE A 265 -4.14 -2.82 19.57
C ILE A 265 -5.51 -2.95 20.24
N ASN A 266 -6.32 -3.94 19.86
CA ASN A 266 -7.66 -4.12 20.42
C ASN A 266 -7.71 -4.85 21.77
N GLY A 267 -6.57 -5.21 22.36
CA GLY A 267 -6.53 -5.70 23.74
C GLY A 267 -5.49 -6.76 24.04
N TRP A 268 -4.86 -7.35 23.02
CA TRP A 268 -3.84 -8.39 23.25
C TRP A 268 -2.51 -7.84 23.77
N LEU A 269 -2.23 -6.56 23.55
CA LEU A 269 -1.04 -5.90 24.09
C LEU A 269 -1.37 -5.08 25.36
N PRO A 270 -0.46 -5.02 26.35
CA PRO A 270 -0.52 -4.07 27.45
C PRO A 270 -0.73 -2.63 26.98
N ALA A 271 -1.44 -1.81 27.77
CA ALA A 271 -1.80 -0.44 27.40
C ALA A 271 -0.61 0.41 26.91
N ARG A 272 0.55 0.27 27.57
CA ARG A 272 1.78 0.95 27.15
C ARG A 272 2.23 0.53 25.75
N LEU A 273 2.30 -0.78 25.48
CA LEU A 273 2.74 -1.30 24.19
C LEU A 273 1.76 -0.95 23.07
N ARG A 274 0.45 -0.87 23.36
CA ARG A 274 -0.54 -0.38 22.40
C ARG A 274 -0.24 1.05 21.95
N GLN A 275 -0.05 1.95 22.92
CA GLN A 275 0.33 3.34 22.65
C GLN A 275 1.64 3.43 21.88
N GLU A 276 2.64 2.63 22.25
CA GLU A 276 3.90 2.62 21.52
C GLU A 276 3.71 2.13 20.08
N VAL A 277 2.99 1.04 19.83
CA VAL A 277 2.77 0.49 18.48
C VAL A 277 1.98 1.44 17.59
N GLU A 278 0.98 2.13 18.15
CA GLU A 278 0.13 3.10 17.45
C GLU A 278 0.90 4.35 17.04
N TRP A 279 1.69 4.96 17.94
CA TRP A 279 2.29 6.28 17.72
C TRP A 279 3.78 6.26 17.37
N ASN A 280 4.46 5.11 17.45
CA ASN A 280 5.89 5.00 17.11
C ASN A 280 6.09 4.05 15.93
N SER A 281 5.32 4.22 14.85
CA SER A 281 5.45 3.47 13.59
C SER A 281 6.36 4.16 12.56
N THR A 282 6.70 5.43 12.79
CA THR A 282 7.54 6.23 11.90
C THR A 282 8.75 6.82 12.62
N ALA A 283 9.75 7.25 11.86
CA ALA A 283 10.90 8.01 12.35
C ALA A 283 10.99 9.35 11.61
N ASN A 284 11.32 10.40 12.36
CA ASN A 284 11.60 11.72 11.81
C ASN A 284 13.09 12.02 11.92
N LEU A 285 13.85 11.69 10.88
CA LEU A 285 15.30 11.91 10.88
C LEU A 285 15.67 13.39 10.70
N LEU A 286 14.76 14.23 10.20
CA LEU A 286 15.00 15.65 9.93
C LEU A 286 14.52 16.57 11.07
N GLY A 287 13.76 16.05 12.02
CA GLY A 287 13.12 16.83 13.10
C GLY A 287 12.11 17.86 12.61
N LYS A 288 11.60 17.75 11.37
CA LYS A 288 10.68 18.72 10.74
C LYS A 288 9.26 18.14 10.58
N PRO A 289 8.20 18.95 10.72
CA PRO A 289 6.84 18.50 10.45
C PRO A 289 6.70 17.93 9.02
N GLY A 290 5.93 16.85 8.84
CA GLY A 290 5.68 16.24 7.52
C GLY A 290 6.84 15.43 6.93
N HIS A 291 7.91 15.20 7.69
CA HIS A 291 9.12 14.48 7.22
C HIS A 291 9.34 13.14 7.93
N ASN A 292 8.28 12.60 8.53
CA ASN A 292 8.33 11.24 9.04
C ASN A 292 8.42 10.23 7.88
N VAL A 293 9.13 9.14 8.12
CA VAL A 293 9.22 7.98 7.22
C VAL A 293 8.89 6.71 7.97
N ALA A 294 8.35 5.70 7.29
CA ALA A 294 8.04 4.42 7.91
C ALA A 294 9.29 3.77 8.49
N LEU A 295 9.19 3.22 9.70
CA LEU A 295 10.35 2.62 10.39
C LEU A 295 10.94 1.42 9.66
N ASP A 296 10.11 0.64 8.96
CA ASP A 296 10.58 -0.50 8.18
C ASP A 296 11.45 -0.07 7.00
N LEU A 297 11.19 1.10 6.41
CA LEU A 297 12.05 1.68 5.38
C LEU A 297 13.38 2.21 5.97
N VAL A 298 13.36 2.77 7.18
CA VAL A 298 14.61 3.14 7.87
C VAL A 298 15.45 1.89 8.16
N ASN A 299 14.81 0.81 8.63
CA ASN A 299 15.49 -0.46 8.87
C ASN A 299 16.08 -1.04 7.58
N GLU A 300 15.36 -0.94 6.46
CA GLU A 300 15.88 -1.35 5.15
C GLU A 300 17.13 -0.57 4.75
N PHE A 301 17.10 0.75 4.89
CA PHE A 301 18.27 1.60 4.64
C PHE A 301 19.47 1.19 5.50
N LEU A 302 19.26 1.02 6.81
CA LEU A 302 20.33 0.58 7.73
C LEU A 302 20.88 -0.81 7.36
N ASN A 303 20.00 -1.73 6.95
CA ASN A 303 20.39 -3.06 6.51
C ASN A 303 21.20 -3.01 5.20
N ASN A 304 20.82 -2.15 4.25
CA ASN A 304 21.54 -1.99 2.99
C ASN A 304 22.93 -1.40 3.21
N GLU A 305 23.06 -0.38 4.06
CA GLU A 305 24.36 0.17 4.47
C GLU A 305 25.22 -0.87 5.19
N PHE A 306 24.63 -1.66 6.09
CA PHE A 306 25.31 -2.75 6.76
C PHE A 306 25.86 -3.78 5.75
N LYS A 307 25.04 -4.18 4.77
CA LYS A 307 25.42 -5.12 3.71
C LYS A 307 26.50 -4.56 2.78
N ALA A 308 26.41 -3.29 2.40
CA ALA A 308 27.43 -2.62 1.59
C ALA A 308 28.77 -2.61 2.32
N ASN A 309 28.77 -2.32 3.62
CA ASN A 309 29.98 -2.39 4.44
C ASN A 309 30.53 -3.82 4.56
N LEU A 310 29.67 -4.83 4.70
CA LEU A 310 30.09 -6.24 4.70
C LEU A 310 30.69 -6.68 3.36
N LYS A 311 30.19 -6.20 2.22
CA LYS A 311 30.75 -6.51 0.89
C LYS A 311 32.24 -6.13 0.77
N ASN A 312 32.71 -5.13 1.52
CA ASN A 312 34.13 -4.75 1.56
C ASN A 312 35.05 -5.81 2.20
N PHE A 313 34.49 -6.81 2.88
CA PHE A 313 35.25 -7.92 3.48
C PHE A 313 35.36 -9.14 2.55
N HIS A 314 34.89 -9.06 1.30
CA HIS A 314 35.07 -10.07 0.25
C HIS A 314 34.76 -11.52 0.70
N GLY A 315 33.69 -11.71 1.48
CA GLY A 315 33.25 -13.03 1.95
C GLY A 315 33.93 -13.53 3.24
N GLN A 316 34.84 -12.75 3.84
CA GLN A 316 35.48 -13.09 5.13
C GLN A 316 34.72 -12.46 6.31
N TYR A 317 33.57 -13.05 6.64
CA TYR A 317 32.71 -12.61 7.72
C TYR A 317 33.13 -13.24 9.05
N THR A 318 33.93 -12.53 9.85
CA THR A 318 34.19 -12.89 11.25
C THR A 318 33.20 -12.18 12.18
N GLU A 319 32.93 -12.74 13.36
CA GLU A 319 32.09 -12.08 14.38
C GLU A 319 32.59 -10.67 14.73
N GLU A 320 33.90 -10.48 14.75
CA GLU A 320 34.54 -9.18 14.98
C GLU A 320 34.24 -8.18 13.85
N ASN A 321 34.31 -8.62 12.59
CA ASN A 321 33.98 -7.78 11.42
C ASN A 321 32.49 -7.42 11.40
N VAL A 322 31.62 -8.40 11.67
CA VAL A 322 30.16 -8.21 11.79
C VAL A 322 29.82 -7.24 12.93
N SER A 323 30.41 -7.43 14.11
CA SER A 323 30.24 -6.54 15.27
C SER A 323 30.72 -5.12 14.98
N ARG A 324 31.85 -4.99 14.28
CA ARG A 324 32.40 -3.68 13.90
C ARG A 324 31.49 -2.97 12.89
N CYS A 325 31.01 -3.65 11.85
CA CYS A 325 30.06 -3.10 10.89
C CYS A 325 28.75 -2.66 11.56
N SER A 326 28.22 -3.47 12.49
CA SER A 326 27.01 -3.14 13.25
C SER A 326 27.18 -1.86 14.10
N LYS A 327 28.32 -1.71 14.79
CA LYS A 327 28.66 -0.51 15.59
C LYS A 327 28.89 0.73 14.73
N ILE A 328 29.44 0.57 13.53
CA ILE A 328 29.62 1.68 12.58
C ILE A 328 28.24 2.16 12.14
N VAL A 329 27.36 1.28 11.68
CA VAL A 329 25.99 1.66 11.24
C VAL A 329 25.21 2.36 12.36
N GLY A 330 25.34 1.89 13.60
CA GLY A 330 24.72 2.55 14.77
C GLY A 330 25.33 3.91 15.14
N SER A 331 26.63 4.15 14.92
CA SER A 331 27.29 5.44 15.20
C SER A 331 27.22 6.43 14.03
N VAL A 332 26.84 5.96 12.85
CA VAL A 332 26.70 6.73 11.61
C VAL A 332 25.43 7.58 11.57
N GLY A 333 24.58 7.59 12.61
CA GLY A 333 23.37 8.44 12.70
C GLY A 333 23.53 9.91 12.25
N LYS A 334 24.70 10.54 12.46
CA LYS A 334 25.00 11.92 12.01
C LYS A 334 25.44 12.04 10.54
N ALA A 335 26.01 10.98 9.97
CA ALA A 335 26.33 10.90 8.53
C ALA A 335 25.14 10.35 7.73
N ILE A 336 24.30 9.51 8.36
CA ILE A 336 23.00 9.06 7.87
C ILE A 336 22.13 10.27 7.58
N GLU A 337 22.04 11.28 8.43
CA GLU A 337 21.27 12.50 8.10
C GLU A 337 21.65 13.09 6.72
N LYS A 338 22.94 13.17 6.38
CA LYS A 338 23.40 13.71 5.10
C LYS A 338 23.24 12.76 3.92
N ILE A 339 23.49 11.47 4.11
CA ILE A 339 23.34 10.44 3.06
C ILE A 339 21.86 10.17 2.82
N PHE A 340 21.06 10.09 3.88
CA PHE A 340 19.61 10.04 3.82
C PHE A 340 19.03 11.28 3.15
N GLU A 341 19.50 12.48 3.45
CA GLU A 341 19.03 13.70 2.76
C GLU A 341 19.40 13.73 1.26
N ALA A 342 20.59 13.27 0.90
CA ALA A 342 21.07 13.27 -0.50
C ALA A 342 20.51 12.13 -1.36
N ASP A 343 20.42 10.91 -0.81
CA ASP A 343 20.14 9.67 -1.54
C ASP A 343 18.76 9.07 -1.19
N PHE A 344 18.17 9.41 -0.04
CA PHE A 344 16.91 8.80 0.40
C PHE A 344 15.72 9.77 0.42
N VAL A 345 15.86 11.00 0.90
CA VAL A 345 14.78 12.01 0.89
C VAL A 345 14.47 12.42 -0.54
N LYS A 346 15.50 12.60 -1.37
CA LYS A 346 15.35 12.93 -2.78
C LYS A 346 14.68 11.81 -3.59
N ASP A 347 14.90 10.56 -3.20
CA ASP A 347 14.34 9.42 -3.88
C ASP A 347 12.95 9.06 -3.30
N TYR A 348 12.76 8.99 -1.98
CA TYR A 348 11.54 8.46 -1.32
C TYR A 348 10.58 9.51 -0.72
N ILE A 349 10.94 10.80 -0.69
CA ILE A 349 10.01 11.88 -0.36
C ILE A 349 9.72 12.64 -1.66
N PRO A 350 8.53 12.43 -2.28
CA PRO A 350 8.16 13.15 -3.48
C PRO A 350 8.31 14.65 -3.22
N HIS A 351 9.05 15.34 -4.08
CA HIS A 351 8.91 16.78 -4.17
C HIS A 351 7.50 17.03 -4.72
N THR A 352 6.53 17.29 -3.85
CA THR A 352 5.34 18.04 -4.24
C THR A 352 5.79 19.40 -4.73
N SER A 353 6.12 19.48 -6.01
CA SER A 353 6.16 20.72 -6.75
C SER A 353 4.83 20.84 -7.50
N ALA A 354 3.74 20.84 -6.73
CA ALA A 354 2.51 21.50 -7.14
C ALA A 354 2.70 23.03 -7.31
N SER A 355 3.90 23.55 -7.03
CA SER A 355 4.26 24.97 -7.03
C SER A 355 5.15 25.41 -8.19
N ASP A 356 5.53 24.53 -9.13
CA ASP A 356 6.21 24.96 -10.36
C ASP A 356 5.21 25.13 -11.53
N GLY A 357 5.48 26.08 -12.42
CA GLY A 357 4.62 26.32 -13.60
C GLY A 357 4.56 25.12 -14.57
N SER A 358 5.43 24.11 -14.39
CA SER A 358 5.47 22.88 -15.19
C SER A 358 4.35 21.93 -14.78
N SER A 359 4.04 21.81 -13.49
CA SER A 359 2.92 21.00 -12.99
C SER A 359 1.58 21.53 -13.50
N LYS A 360 1.32 22.83 -13.35
CA LYS A 360 0.07 23.46 -13.83
C LYS A 360 -0.14 23.30 -15.34
N ALA A 361 0.93 23.46 -16.13
CA ALA A 361 0.86 23.26 -17.58
C ALA A 361 0.53 21.80 -17.95
N LYS A 362 1.06 20.82 -17.22
CA LYS A 362 0.71 19.40 -17.41
C LYS A 362 -0.75 19.11 -17.06
N LEU A 363 -1.26 19.69 -15.97
CA LEU A 363 -2.68 19.56 -15.57
C LEU A 363 -3.61 20.12 -16.66
N LYS A 364 -3.32 21.32 -17.16
CA LYS A 364 -4.07 21.93 -18.26
C LYS A 364 -4.08 21.04 -19.50
N LYS A 365 -2.91 20.54 -19.91
CA LYS A 365 -2.79 19.61 -21.05
C LYS A 365 -3.58 18.31 -20.83
N PHE A 366 -3.67 17.82 -19.59
CA PHE A 366 -4.47 16.64 -19.26
C PHE A 366 -5.97 16.88 -19.48
N ILE A 367 -6.47 18.01 -19.01
CA ILE A 367 -7.89 18.38 -19.17
C ILE A 367 -8.21 18.62 -20.65
N GLU A 368 -7.34 19.29 -21.40
CA GLU A 368 -7.51 19.48 -22.85
C GLU A 368 -7.54 18.14 -23.61
N GLU A 369 -6.72 17.17 -23.21
CA GLU A 369 -6.62 15.87 -23.89
C GLU A 369 -7.80 14.94 -23.58
N TYR A 370 -8.29 14.94 -22.35
CA TYR A 370 -9.26 13.95 -21.85
C TYR A 370 -10.62 14.51 -21.45
N GLY A 371 -10.79 15.84 -21.38
CA GLY A 371 -12.04 16.47 -20.95
C GLY A 371 -13.25 16.06 -21.81
N MET A 372 -13.03 15.87 -23.11
CA MET A 372 -14.07 15.42 -24.06
C MET A 372 -14.26 13.90 -24.10
N GLU A 373 -13.43 13.11 -23.42
CA GLU A 373 -13.56 11.65 -23.39
C GLU A 373 -14.64 11.17 -22.38
N GLU A 374 -15.12 12.08 -21.52
CA GLU A 374 -16.16 11.85 -20.52
C GLU A 374 -15.83 10.68 -19.58
N LEU A 375 -14.56 10.56 -19.18
CA LEU A 375 -14.05 9.45 -18.35
C LEU A 375 -14.78 9.28 -17.01
N PHE A 376 -15.33 10.38 -16.48
CA PHE A 376 -16.01 10.43 -15.18
C PHE A 376 -17.53 10.65 -15.29
N VAL A 377 -18.11 10.36 -16.45
CA VAL A 377 -19.56 10.37 -16.67
C VAL A 377 -20.04 8.94 -16.83
N ASN A 378 -20.89 8.47 -15.91
CA ASN A 378 -21.46 7.13 -16.00
C ASN A 378 -22.50 7.09 -17.13
N LYS A 379 -22.20 6.38 -18.21
CA LYS A 379 -23.09 6.22 -19.37
C LYS A 379 -23.93 4.94 -19.31
N GLY A 380 -23.92 4.25 -18.18
CA GLY A 380 -24.58 2.95 -18.02
C GLY A 380 -24.16 1.99 -19.13
N ASN A 381 -25.16 1.32 -19.71
CA ASN A 381 -24.93 0.32 -20.75
C ASN A 381 -24.77 0.93 -22.15
N GLU A 382 -24.84 2.26 -22.30
CA GLU A 382 -24.85 2.93 -23.60
C GLU A 382 -23.46 2.97 -24.27
N ARG A 383 -22.38 2.74 -23.50
CA ARG A 383 -21.03 2.50 -24.01
C ARG A 383 -20.62 1.05 -23.73
N HIS A 384 -20.60 0.22 -24.76
CA HIS A 384 -19.71 -0.96 -24.80
C HIS A 384 -18.21 -0.57 -24.90
N LYS A 385 -17.85 0.66 -24.54
CA LYS A 385 -16.47 1.14 -24.59
C LYS A 385 -15.79 0.61 -23.33
N HIS A 386 -14.76 -0.20 -23.54
CA HIS A 386 -13.86 -0.69 -22.50
C HIS A 386 -12.44 -0.34 -22.93
N HIS A 387 -11.50 -0.35 -21.98
CA HIS A 387 -10.09 -0.39 -22.34
C HIS A 387 -9.73 -1.82 -22.80
N THR A 388 -8.80 -1.94 -23.72
CA THR A 388 -8.30 -3.20 -24.27
C THR A 388 -7.74 -4.07 -23.14
N GLY A 389 -8.32 -5.26 -22.94
CA GLY A 389 -7.92 -6.17 -21.86
C GLY A 389 -8.50 -5.83 -20.49
N PHE A 390 -9.41 -4.85 -20.41
CA PHE A 390 -10.19 -4.53 -19.22
C PHE A 390 -11.68 -4.57 -19.56
N ASN A 391 -12.11 -5.69 -20.13
CA ASN A 391 -13.52 -5.93 -20.42
C ASN A 391 -14.24 -6.11 -19.07
N GLU A 392 -15.40 -5.49 -18.90
CA GLU A 392 -16.22 -5.64 -17.68
C GLU A 392 -15.51 -5.23 -16.38
N PHE A 393 -14.61 -4.25 -16.42
CA PHE A 393 -13.91 -3.78 -15.24
C PHE A 393 -14.89 -3.31 -14.14
N LYS A 394 -14.77 -3.89 -12.94
CA LYS A 394 -15.60 -3.55 -11.78
C LYS A 394 -14.79 -2.76 -10.75
N HIS A 395 -15.37 -1.66 -10.28
CA HIS A 395 -14.85 -0.89 -9.15
C HIS A 395 -15.63 -1.21 -7.88
N GLU A 396 -15.39 -2.41 -7.36
CA GLU A 396 -16.06 -2.95 -6.18
C GLU A 396 -15.07 -3.30 -5.07
N PHE A 397 -15.53 -3.15 -3.84
CA PHE A 397 -14.82 -3.56 -2.63
C PHE A 397 -15.65 -4.66 -1.97
N ALA A 398 -15.29 -5.91 -2.27
CA ALA A 398 -15.96 -7.12 -1.82
C ALA A 398 -14.95 -8.08 -1.18
N VAL A 399 -15.43 -8.98 -0.31
CA VAL A 399 -14.60 -10.04 0.27
C VAL A 399 -14.79 -11.32 -0.55
N LYS A 400 -13.72 -11.80 -1.20
CA LYS A 400 -13.72 -13.11 -1.87
C LYS A 400 -13.92 -14.20 -0.81
N ASP A 401 -14.68 -15.28 -1.05
CA ASP A 401 -14.83 -16.41 -0.11
C ASP A 401 -14.92 -16.01 1.40
N PRO A 402 -15.93 -15.21 1.82
CA PRO A 402 -15.98 -14.60 3.15
C PRO A 402 -15.94 -15.61 4.30
N GLU A 403 -16.51 -16.80 4.12
CA GLU A 403 -16.47 -17.90 5.09
C GLU A 403 -15.05 -18.43 5.34
N LYS A 404 -14.23 -18.53 4.27
CA LYS A 404 -12.83 -18.95 4.39
C LYS A 404 -12.01 -17.89 5.11
N LEU A 405 -12.26 -16.60 4.84
CA LEU A 405 -11.60 -15.51 5.58
C LEU A 405 -11.92 -15.58 7.08
N TYR A 406 -13.18 -15.77 7.43
CA TYR A 406 -13.60 -15.93 8.83
C TYR A 406 -12.90 -17.13 9.50
N SER A 407 -12.93 -18.30 8.84
CA SER A 407 -12.25 -19.51 9.33
C SER A 407 -10.74 -19.28 9.53
N ARG A 408 -10.11 -18.57 8.59
CA ARG A 408 -8.68 -18.20 8.68
C ARG A 408 -8.40 -17.29 9.89
N PHE A 409 -9.22 -16.28 10.14
CA PHE A 409 -9.07 -15.43 11.33
C PHE A 409 -9.31 -16.20 12.64
N CYS A 410 -10.26 -17.14 12.66
CA CYS A 410 -10.43 -18.05 13.80
C CYS A 410 -9.18 -18.90 14.07
N LYS A 411 -8.54 -19.42 13.01
CA LYS A 411 -7.26 -20.14 13.11
C LYS A 411 -6.16 -19.26 13.72
N TYR A 412 -6.00 -18.03 13.23
CA TYR A 412 -5.01 -17.09 13.77
C TYR A 412 -5.30 -16.68 15.22
N GLY A 413 -6.58 -16.49 15.57
CA GLY A 413 -6.98 -16.20 16.95
C GLY A 413 -6.69 -17.36 17.92
N LYS A 414 -6.88 -18.61 17.49
CA LYS A 414 -6.50 -19.80 18.28
C LYS A 414 -4.99 -19.86 18.51
N ALA A 415 -4.19 -19.57 17.47
CA ALA A 415 -2.73 -19.55 17.57
C ALA A 415 -2.25 -18.52 18.61
N LEU A 416 -2.80 -17.30 18.59
CA LEU A 416 -2.45 -16.26 19.56
C LEU A 416 -2.77 -16.63 21.02
N LYS A 417 -3.86 -17.37 21.27
CA LYS A 417 -4.20 -17.86 22.63
C LYS A 417 -3.18 -18.89 23.13
N ASN A 418 -2.64 -19.71 22.23
CA ASN A 418 -1.60 -20.66 22.58
C ASN A 418 -0.26 -19.95 22.86
N GLU A 419 -0.05 -18.76 22.29
CA GLU A 419 1.11 -17.89 22.55
C GLU A 419 0.95 -17.03 23.83
N GLU A 420 -0.24 -16.97 24.46
CA GLU A 420 -0.56 -16.10 25.61
C GLU A 420 0.29 -16.40 26.86
N TYR A 421 0.88 -17.59 26.96
CA TYR A 421 1.80 -17.98 28.04
C TYR A 421 3.15 -17.23 28.01
N ILE A 422 3.42 -16.40 27.00
CA ILE A 422 4.72 -15.74 26.78
C ILE A 422 4.76 -14.33 27.40
N TYR A 423 3.60 -13.73 27.72
CA TYR A 423 3.51 -12.34 28.19
C TYR A 423 3.06 -12.16 29.65
N ALA A 424 2.86 -13.25 30.39
CA ALA A 424 2.45 -13.24 31.80
C ALA A 424 3.64 -13.15 32.77
#